data_AF-A0A386WIP8-F1
#
_entry.id   AF-A0A386WIP8-F1
#
_cell.length_a   1.000
_cell.length_b   1.000
_cell.length_c   1.000
_cell.angle_alpha   90.00
_cell.angle_beta   90.00
_cell.angle_gamma   90.00
#
_symmetry.space_group_name_H-M   'P 1'
#
loop_
_entity.id
_entity.type
_entity.pdbx_description
1 polymer ?
#
loop_
_entity_poly.entity_id
_entity_poly.type
_entity_poly.pdbx_seq_one_letter_code
_entity_poly.pdbx_strand_id
1 'polypeptide(L)'
;MRILMHDDEVVMYDAWWPHLEAWGMTDLKDLRRGRVDYYTATLSALSKRATYVRTEPLTAGESGIHRPDLPLSAGCCADVDWPKQAPGTVRLLAETAGFADCLNKDGDTSVSASELYLYPFSSRGGQKRAVRIEAEDLTAFTLDELLWRAADAQAPFVGDKLPVRGIGLYRSGLQRGIPAYYLWGSASRLHSRP
;
A
#
# COMPACT_ATOMS: atom_id res chain seq x y z
N MET A 1 -22.01 -1.97 -2.98
CA MET A 1 -20.59 -2.21 -2.63
C MET A 1 -20.48 -2.58 -1.17
N ARG A 2 -19.37 -3.20 -0.73
CA ARG A 2 -19.06 -3.45 0.68
C ARG A 2 -17.73 -2.81 1.03
N ILE A 3 -17.73 -1.89 2.00
CA ILE A 3 -16.49 -1.26 2.46
C ILE A 3 -15.69 -2.29 3.24
N LEU A 4 -14.41 -2.43 2.89
CA LEU A 4 -13.47 -3.31 3.60
C LEU A 4 -12.62 -2.52 4.58
N MET A 5 -12.19 -1.31 4.18
CA MET A 5 -11.39 -0.39 4.99
C MET A 5 -11.45 1.01 4.35
N HIS A 6 -11.21 2.03 5.16
CA HIS A 6 -11.12 3.41 4.71
C HIS A 6 -10.25 4.22 5.68
N ASP A 7 -9.73 5.34 5.20
CA ASP A 7 -9.25 6.45 6.03
C ASP A 7 -10.13 7.69 5.73
N ASP A 8 -9.60 8.89 5.97
CA ASP A 8 -10.32 10.14 5.75
C ASP A 8 -10.45 10.52 4.26
N GLU A 9 -9.67 9.89 3.36
CA GLU A 9 -9.59 10.25 1.94
C GLU A 9 -10.00 9.10 1.01
N VAL A 10 -9.59 7.86 1.31
CA VAL A 10 -9.68 6.70 0.43
C VAL A 10 -10.54 5.61 1.06
N VAL A 11 -11.34 4.96 0.21
CA VAL A 11 -12.10 3.76 0.56
C VAL A 11 -11.64 2.59 -0.31
N MET A 12 -11.43 1.44 0.32
CA MET A 12 -11.18 0.17 -0.36
C MET A 12 -12.38 -0.74 -0.14
N TYR A 13 -12.92 -1.29 -1.22
CA TYR A 13 -14.21 -1.97 -1.19
C TYR A 13 -14.24 -3.23 -2.05
N ASP A 14 -15.20 -4.10 -1.73
CA ASP A 14 -15.62 -5.23 -2.55
C ASP A 14 -16.90 -4.90 -3.34
N ALA A 15 -17.04 -5.54 -4.48
CA ALA A 15 -18.18 -5.40 -5.36
C ALA A 15 -18.92 -6.73 -5.51
N TRP A 16 -20.25 -6.66 -5.53
CA TRP A 16 -21.08 -7.79 -5.94
C TRP A 16 -20.94 -7.97 -7.44
N TRP A 17 -20.69 -9.20 -7.89
CA TRP A 17 -20.57 -9.55 -9.30
C TRP A 17 -21.83 -10.30 -9.72
N PRO A 18 -22.79 -9.64 -10.41
CA PRO A 18 -24.09 -10.25 -10.70
C PRO A 18 -23.99 -11.54 -11.51
N HIS A 19 -23.00 -11.63 -12.40
CA HIS A 19 -22.79 -12.79 -13.27
C HIS A 19 -22.22 -14.01 -12.54
N LEU A 20 -21.63 -13.84 -11.35
CA LEU A 20 -21.18 -14.94 -10.49
C LEU A 20 -22.09 -15.16 -9.29
N GLU A 21 -23.10 -14.30 -9.09
CA GLU A 21 -23.91 -14.25 -7.88
C GLU A 21 -23.05 -14.32 -6.60
N ALA A 22 -21.92 -13.62 -6.63
CA ALA A 22 -20.91 -13.69 -5.58
C ALA A 22 -20.24 -12.34 -5.35
N TRP A 23 -19.67 -12.20 -4.16
CA TRP A 23 -18.74 -11.14 -3.81
C TRP A 23 -17.32 -11.57 -4.18
N GLY A 24 -16.49 -10.65 -4.66
CA GLY A 24 -15.15 -10.97 -5.14
C GLY A 24 -14.19 -11.41 -4.04
N MET A 25 -14.45 -11.06 -2.79
CA MET A 25 -13.49 -11.19 -1.68
C MET A 25 -14.04 -11.87 -0.42
N THR A 26 -15.07 -12.72 -0.54
CA THR A 26 -15.64 -13.43 0.61
C THR A 26 -14.96 -14.76 0.94
N ASP A 27 -14.29 -15.42 -0.01
CA ASP A 27 -13.61 -16.70 0.26
C ASP A 27 -12.21 -16.47 0.86
N LEU A 28 -12.14 -16.60 2.19
CA LEU A 28 -10.89 -16.44 2.94
C LEU A 28 -9.80 -17.48 2.59
N LYS A 29 -10.15 -18.64 2.00
CA LYS A 29 -9.16 -19.62 1.53
C LYS A 29 -8.51 -19.15 0.24
N ASP A 30 -9.31 -18.58 -0.67
CA ASP A 30 -8.80 -18.03 -1.92
C ASP A 30 -7.94 -16.80 -1.67
N LEU A 31 -8.35 -15.91 -0.75
CA LEU A 31 -7.54 -14.77 -0.35
C LEU A 31 -6.16 -15.19 0.19
N ARG A 32 -6.10 -16.31 0.94
CA ARG A 32 -4.84 -16.85 1.49
C ARG A 32 -3.95 -17.54 0.45
N ARG A 33 -4.48 -17.91 -0.71
CA ARG A 33 -3.74 -18.64 -1.75
C ARG A 33 -3.38 -17.76 -2.95
N GLY A 34 -4.25 -16.80 -3.25
CA GLY A 34 -4.18 -15.99 -4.46
C GLY A 34 -3.64 -14.58 -4.24
N ARG A 35 -3.82 -13.75 -5.26
CA ARG A 35 -3.62 -12.30 -5.21
C ARG A 35 -4.97 -11.65 -5.44
N VAL A 36 -5.27 -10.60 -4.69
CA VAL A 36 -6.41 -9.73 -4.96
C VAL A 36 -5.95 -8.28 -4.91
N ASP A 37 -6.46 -7.48 -5.83
CA ASP A 37 -6.35 -6.03 -5.80
C ASP A 37 -7.70 -5.46 -5.37
N TYR A 38 -7.72 -4.55 -4.41
CA TYR A 38 -8.93 -3.90 -3.95
C TYR A 38 -9.45 -2.92 -4.99
N TYR A 39 -10.79 -2.80 -5.10
CA TYR A 39 -11.36 -1.63 -5.73
C TYR A 39 -11.15 -0.43 -4.80
N THR A 40 -10.69 0.67 -5.36
CA THR A 40 -10.40 1.90 -4.62
C THR A 40 -11.18 3.07 -5.19
N ALA A 41 -11.63 3.96 -4.31
CA ALA A 41 -12.24 5.23 -4.67
C ALA A 41 -11.87 6.28 -3.61
N THR A 42 -12.04 7.56 -3.94
CA THR A 42 -12.02 8.60 -2.90
C THR A 42 -13.33 8.57 -2.13
N LEU A 43 -13.29 8.90 -0.84
CA LEU A 43 -14.48 9.00 0.00
C LEU A 43 -15.47 10.01 -0.60
N SER A 44 -14.98 11.13 -1.13
CA SER A 44 -15.79 12.12 -1.86
C SER A 44 -16.54 11.52 -3.05
N ALA A 45 -15.88 10.68 -3.86
CA ALA A 45 -16.52 10.04 -5.01
C ALA A 45 -17.57 9.02 -4.56
N LEU A 46 -17.28 8.25 -3.50
CA LEU A 46 -18.24 7.30 -2.92
C LEU A 46 -19.47 8.02 -2.40
N SER A 47 -19.32 9.05 -1.56
CA SER A 47 -20.45 9.79 -0.96
C SER A 47 -21.38 10.42 -2.00
N LYS A 48 -20.85 10.80 -3.17
CA LYS A 48 -21.64 11.41 -4.26
C LYS A 48 -22.34 10.38 -5.16
N ARG A 49 -21.77 9.18 -5.31
CA ARG A 49 -22.16 8.24 -6.39
C ARG A 49 -22.69 6.91 -5.89
N ALA A 50 -22.47 6.55 -4.63
CA ALA A 50 -22.88 5.26 -4.11
C ALA A 50 -24.41 5.21 -3.93
N THR A 51 -25.07 4.35 -4.70
CA THR A 51 -26.51 4.08 -4.55
C THR A 51 -26.78 3.11 -3.38
N TYR A 52 -25.83 2.22 -3.09
CA TYR A 52 -25.96 1.23 -2.03
C TYR A 52 -24.61 0.84 -1.43
N VAL A 53 -24.50 1.01 -0.12
CA VAL A 53 -23.38 0.56 0.70
C VAL A 53 -23.90 -0.48 1.67
N ARG A 54 -23.29 -1.65 1.62
CA ARG A 54 -23.56 -2.76 2.53
C ARG A 54 -23.07 -2.38 3.94
N THR A 55 -23.89 -2.57 4.96
CA THR A 55 -23.63 -2.12 6.34
C THR A 55 -23.16 -3.21 7.28
N GLU A 56 -23.21 -4.49 6.89
CA GLU A 56 -22.72 -5.55 7.77
C GLU A 56 -21.20 -5.42 7.98
N PRO A 57 -20.74 -5.47 9.25
CA PRO A 57 -19.33 -5.37 9.55
C PRO A 57 -18.56 -6.56 8.98
N LEU A 58 -17.24 -6.40 8.89
CA LEU A 58 -16.36 -7.54 8.66
C LEU A 58 -16.44 -8.48 9.85
N THR A 59 -16.51 -9.78 9.57
CA THR A 59 -16.29 -10.82 10.57
C THR A 59 -14.85 -10.75 11.09
N ALA A 60 -14.58 -11.33 12.26
CA ALA A 60 -13.21 -11.37 12.81
C ALA A 60 -12.21 -12.03 11.84
N GLY A 61 -12.63 -13.06 11.10
CA GLY A 61 -11.80 -13.72 10.10
C GLY A 61 -11.50 -12.84 8.88
N GLU A 62 -12.48 -12.07 8.43
CA GLU A 62 -12.30 -11.07 7.36
C GLU A 62 -11.39 -9.94 7.83
N SER A 63 -11.64 -9.37 9.01
CA SER A 63 -10.80 -8.31 9.60
C SER A 63 -9.35 -8.76 9.78
N GLY A 64 -9.13 -10.01 10.22
CA GLY A 64 -7.78 -10.57 10.38
C GLY A 64 -7.00 -10.73 9.07
N ILE A 65 -7.69 -10.86 7.93
CA ILE A 65 -7.06 -10.95 6.59
C ILE A 65 -6.93 -9.57 5.95
N HIS A 66 -8.04 -8.81 5.91
CA HIS A 66 -8.06 -7.51 5.25
C HIS A 66 -7.19 -6.49 6.00
N ARG A 67 -7.06 -6.64 7.33
CA ARG A 67 -6.28 -5.77 8.21
C ARG A 67 -6.66 -4.29 8.03
N PRO A 68 -7.94 -3.94 8.31
CA PRO A 68 -8.42 -2.56 8.19
C PRO A 68 -7.74 -1.60 9.18
N ASP A 69 -7.03 -2.14 10.18
CA ASP A 69 -6.22 -1.42 11.14
C ASP A 69 -4.89 -0.91 10.55
N LEU A 70 -4.44 -1.45 9.42
CA LEU A 70 -3.20 -1.01 8.77
C LEU A 70 -3.45 0.25 7.92
N PRO A 71 -2.46 1.16 7.85
CA PRO A 71 -2.62 2.42 7.11
C PRO A 71 -2.79 2.17 5.62
N LEU A 72 -3.67 2.95 4.96
CA LEU A 72 -3.87 2.86 3.52
C LEU A 72 -2.74 3.53 2.72
N SER A 73 -2.07 4.51 3.33
CA SER A 73 -0.83 5.09 2.84
C SER A 73 0.22 5.10 3.96
N ALA A 74 1.46 4.76 3.64
CA ALA A 74 2.58 4.81 4.58
C ALA A 74 3.79 5.49 3.91
N GLY A 75 4.55 6.27 4.71
CA GLY A 75 5.82 6.87 4.30
C GLY A 75 5.72 7.72 3.03
N CYS A 76 4.86 8.73 3.05
CA CYS A 76 4.65 9.61 1.91
C CYS A 76 5.58 10.84 2.00
N CYS A 77 6.71 10.77 1.31
CA CYS A 77 7.75 11.81 1.29
C CYS A 77 7.70 12.60 -0.01
N ALA A 78 7.26 13.87 0.00
CA ALA A 78 7.26 14.72 -1.19
C ALA A 78 8.65 15.23 -1.59
N ASP A 79 9.53 15.43 -0.61
CA ASP A 79 10.83 16.09 -0.78
C ASP A 79 11.97 15.11 -1.14
N VAL A 80 11.64 13.83 -1.31
CA VAL A 80 12.60 12.74 -1.47
C VAL A 80 12.21 11.87 -2.65
N ASP A 81 13.09 11.72 -3.63
CA ASP A 81 12.87 10.83 -4.77
C ASP A 81 13.45 9.42 -4.51
N TRP A 82 12.90 8.42 -5.20
CA TRP A 82 13.40 7.05 -5.13
C TRP A 82 14.89 6.95 -5.51
N PRO A 83 15.73 6.29 -4.69
CA PRO A 83 17.16 6.20 -4.95
C PRO A 83 17.47 5.23 -6.09
N LYS A 84 18.48 5.55 -6.91
CA LYS A 84 18.97 4.69 -8.00
C LYS A 84 19.71 3.45 -7.50
N GLN A 85 20.17 3.45 -6.26
CA GLN A 85 20.91 2.37 -5.64
C GLN A 85 20.28 2.04 -4.31
N ALA A 86 20.25 0.75 -3.98
CA ALA A 86 19.78 0.28 -2.69
C ALA A 86 20.67 0.88 -1.59
N PRO A 87 20.07 1.53 -0.57
CA PRO A 87 20.83 1.94 0.60
C PRO A 87 21.35 0.69 1.31
N GLY A 88 22.66 0.64 1.57
CA GLY A 88 23.27 -0.55 2.20
C GLY A 88 22.76 -0.82 3.63
N THR A 89 22.22 0.19 4.31
CA THR A 89 21.64 0.09 5.66
C THR A 89 20.52 1.13 5.84
N VAL A 90 19.64 0.90 6.82
CA VAL A 90 18.61 1.87 7.26
C VAL A 90 19.26 3.21 7.66
N ARG A 91 20.41 3.16 8.35
CA ARG A 91 21.15 4.35 8.77
C ARG A 91 21.61 5.20 7.57
N LEU A 92 22.11 4.58 6.50
CA LEU A 92 22.51 5.31 5.30
C LEU A 92 21.32 5.96 4.58
N LEU A 93 20.13 5.37 4.68
CA LEU A 93 18.91 6.01 4.21
C LEU A 93 18.59 7.27 5.02
N ALA A 94 18.66 7.19 6.35
CA ALA A 94 18.40 8.33 7.24
C ALA A 94 19.37 9.50 7.00
N GLU A 95 20.61 9.21 6.56
CA GLU A 95 21.61 10.21 6.19
C GLU A 95 21.36 10.86 4.81
N THR A 96 20.42 10.32 4.01
CA THR A 96 20.06 10.89 2.71
C THR A 96 19.22 12.16 2.89
N ALA A 97 19.60 13.24 2.20
CA ALA A 97 18.93 14.53 2.30
C ALA A 97 17.40 14.41 2.05
N GLY A 98 16.62 14.95 2.97
CA GLY A 98 15.15 14.94 2.96
C GLY A 98 14.50 13.71 3.60
N PHE A 99 15.20 12.58 3.76
CA PHE A 99 14.63 11.40 4.43
C PHE A 99 14.38 11.65 5.92
N ALA A 100 15.32 12.29 6.62
CA ALA A 100 15.15 12.65 8.03
C ALA A 100 13.92 13.54 8.26
N ASP A 101 13.67 14.50 7.36
CA ASP A 101 12.50 15.38 7.43
C ASP A 101 11.20 14.61 7.17
N CYS A 102 11.23 13.59 6.31
CA CYS A 102 10.08 12.72 6.09
C CYS A 102 9.73 11.90 7.35
N LEU A 103 10.75 11.32 8.00
CA LEU A 103 10.56 10.54 9.24
C LEU A 103 9.95 11.40 10.37
N ASN A 104 10.34 12.67 10.45
CA ASN A 104 9.83 13.59 11.47
C ASN A 104 8.40 14.07 11.21
N LYS A 105 7.94 14.11 9.96
CA LYS A 105 6.59 14.59 9.59
C LYS A 105 5.48 13.59 9.93
N ASP A 106 5.76 12.30 9.75
CA ASP A 106 4.77 11.23 9.94
C ASP A 106 4.78 10.66 11.37
N GLY A 107 5.63 11.17 12.28
CA GLY A 107 5.69 10.73 13.68
C GLY A 107 6.10 9.26 13.85
N ASP A 108 5.82 8.68 15.03
CA ASP A 108 6.10 7.28 15.41
C ASP A 108 5.14 6.28 14.71
N THR A 109 4.85 6.53 13.43
CA THR A 109 3.92 5.73 12.64
C THR A 109 4.58 4.40 12.25
N SER A 110 4.23 3.35 12.99
CA SER A 110 4.60 1.97 12.68
C SER A 110 3.51 1.26 11.90
N VAL A 111 3.90 0.29 11.08
CA VAL A 111 2.96 -0.62 10.39
C VAL A 111 3.01 -1.95 11.13
N SER A 112 1.98 -2.23 11.94
CA SER A 112 1.89 -3.44 12.79
C SER A 112 1.64 -4.71 11.97
N ALA A 113 2.60 -5.10 11.15
CA ALA A 113 2.59 -6.32 10.37
C ALA A 113 3.97 -6.95 10.41
N SER A 114 4.03 -8.27 10.59
CA SER A 114 5.27 -9.03 10.51
C SER A 114 5.82 -9.11 9.08
N GLU A 115 4.94 -9.02 8.08
CA GLU A 115 5.28 -9.20 6.68
C GLU A 115 4.39 -8.35 5.77
N LEU A 116 4.96 -7.88 4.66
CA LEU A 116 4.25 -7.14 3.61
C LEU A 116 4.72 -7.61 2.23
N TYR A 117 3.87 -7.41 1.22
CA TYR A 117 4.30 -7.42 -0.17
C TYR A 117 4.40 -5.98 -0.69
N LEU A 118 5.55 -5.65 -1.27
CA LEU A 118 5.76 -4.39 -1.98
C LEU A 118 5.73 -4.63 -3.48
N TYR A 119 5.05 -3.78 -4.23
CA TYR A 119 5.01 -3.81 -5.69
C TYR A 119 5.76 -2.60 -6.27
N PRO A 120 7.04 -2.78 -6.65
CA PRO A 120 7.80 -1.75 -7.34
C PRO A 120 7.19 -1.39 -8.71
N PHE A 121 7.69 -0.32 -9.30
CA PHE A 121 7.30 0.13 -10.64
C PHE A 121 8.52 0.40 -11.53
N SER A 122 8.35 0.24 -12.83
CA SER A 122 9.37 0.57 -13.83
C SER A 122 9.51 2.08 -14.04
N SER A 123 10.59 2.51 -14.67
CA SER A 123 10.75 3.88 -15.20
C SER A 123 9.61 4.36 -16.12
N ARG A 124 8.79 3.45 -16.67
CA ARG A 124 7.60 3.77 -17.46
C ARG A 124 6.28 3.65 -16.68
N GLY A 125 6.35 3.44 -15.37
CA GLY A 125 5.20 3.29 -14.48
C GLY A 125 4.55 1.89 -14.47
N GLY A 126 5.10 0.93 -15.21
CA GLY A 126 4.58 -0.44 -15.22
C GLY A 126 4.90 -1.16 -13.90
N GLN A 127 3.89 -1.73 -13.24
CA GLN A 127 4.07 -2.49 -12.00
C GLN A 127 4.99 -3.70 -12.22
N LYS A 128 5.85 -3.96 -11.24
CA LYS A 128 6.80 -5.08 -11.23
C LYS A 128 6.32 -6.19 -10.32
N ARG A 129 7.05 -7.31 -10.35
CA ARG A 129 6.80 -8.45 -9.47
C ARG A 129 6.91 -7.99 -8.01
N ALA A 130 5.99 -8.49 -7.18
CA ALA A 130 6.00 -8.20 -5.77
C ALA A 130 7.26 -8.75 -5.07
N VAL A 131 7.77 -7.99 -4.12
CA VAL A 131 8.83 -8.39 -3.19
C VAL A 131 8.19 -8.60 -1.83
N ARG A 132 8.40 -9.77 -1.22
CA ARG A 132 7.99 -10.01 0.18
C ARG A 132 9.07 -9.41 1.08
N ILE A 133 8.66 -8.64 2.06
CA ILE A 133 9.52 -8.10 3.10
C ILE A 133 9.00 -8.55 4.46
N GLU A 134 9.90 -8.69 5.41
CA GLU A 134 9.64 -9.13 6.78
C GLU A 134 10.21 -8.07 7.72
N ALA A 135 9.45 -7.75 8.77
CA ALA A 135 9.85 -6.81 9.81
C ALA A 135 11.02 -7.41 10.60
N GLU A 136 12.00 -6.58 10.96
CA GLU A 136 13.19 -7.04 11.68
C GLU A 136 12.83 -7.67 13.04
N ASP A 137 11.84 -7.10 13.74
CA ASP A 137 11.34 -7.64 15.01
C ASP A 137 10.25 -8.71 14.86
N LEU A 138 9.89 -9.05 13.61
CA LEU A 138 8.83 -10.00 13.22
C LEU A 138 7.41 -9.60 13.67
N THR A 139 7.19 -8.35 14.08
CA THR A 139 5.89 -7.87 14.57
C THR A 139 5.40 -6.61 13.87
N ALA A 140 6.28 -5.64 13.63
CA ALA A 140 5.92 -4.36 13.05
C ALA A 140 7.10 -3.74 12.31
N PHE A 141 6.80 -3.02 11.22
CA PHE A 141 7.78 -2.17 10.57
C PHE A 141 7.78 -0.80 11.23
N THR A 142 8.95 -0.33 11.63
CA THR A 142 9.17 1.11 11.84
C THR A 142 9.15 1.82 10.48
N LEU A 143 8.92 3.14 10.49
CA LEU A 143 8.81 3.89 9.24
C LEU A 143 10.13 3.90 8.45
N ASP A 144 11.26 4.04 9.13
CA ASP A 144 12.59 4.02 8.53
C ASP A 144 12.94 2.64 7.96
N GLU A 145 12.62 1.56 8.66
CA GLU A 145 12.75 0.19 8.13
C GLU A 145 11.90 0.01 6.87
N LEU A 146 10.62 0.39 6.93
CA LEU A 146 9.70 0.24 5.82
C LEU A 146 10.17 1.00 4.57
N LEU A 147 10.60 2.25 4.75
CA LEU A 147 11.12 3.09 3.67
C LEU A 147 12.43 2.54 3.11
N TRP A 148 13.31 2.00 3.96
CA TRP A 148 14.54 1.35 3.52
C TRP A 148 14.27 0.10 2.68
N ARG A 149 13.40 -0.79 3.16
CA ARG A 149 12.97 -1.99 2.41
C ARG A 149 12.30 -1.62 1.09
N ALA A 150 11.50 -0.55 1.07
CA ALA A 150 10.87 -0.04 -0.14
C ALA A 150 11.89 0.54 -1.13
N ALA A 151 12.86 1.30 -0.65
CA ALA A 151 13.95 1.85 -1.45
C ALA A 151 14.78 0.73 -2.09
N ASP A 152 15.15 -0.30 -1.32
CA ASP A 152 15.85 -1.49 -1.81
C ASP A 152 15.04 -2.22 -2.90
N ALA A 153 13.75 -2.45 -2.66
CA ALA A 153 12.86 -3.10 -3.64
C ALA A 153 12.67 -2.28 -4.93
N GLN A 154 12.69 -0.95 -4.84
CA GLN A 154 12.45 -0.04 -5.96
C GLN A 154 13.71 0.27 -6.77
N ALA A 155 14.88 0.36 -6.13
CA ALA A 155 16.14 0.80 -6.74
C ALA A 155 16.49 0.13 -8.08
N PRO A 156 16.31 -1.20 -8.27
CA PRO A 156 16.61 -1.86 -9.54
C PRO A 156 15.80 -1.37 -10.74
N PHE A 157 14.70 -0.64 -10.50
CA PHE A 157 13.77 -0.19 -11.53
C PHE A 157 13.79 1.33 -11.73
N VAL A 158 14.62 2.04 -10.96
CA VAL A 158 14.81 3.49 -11.09
C VAL A 158 15.70 3.78 -12.30
N GLY A 159 15.08 4.29 -13.37
CA GLY A 159 15.81 4.77 -14.55
C GLY A 159 16.20 6.24 -14.44
N ASP A 160 16.65 6.83 -15.56
CA ASP A 160 17.03 8.25 -15.59
C ASP A 160 15.87 9.23 -15.43
N LYS A 161 14.67 8.79 -15.79
CA LYS A 161 13.44 9.56 -15.62
C LYS A 161 12.38 8.65 -15.01
N LEU A 162 11.87 9.06 -13.86
CA LEU A 162 10.69 8.47 -13.25
C LEU A 162 9.43 9.25 -13.68
N PRO A 163 8.27 8.57 -13.74
CA PRO A 163 7.00 9.22 -14.03
C PRO A 163 6.44 10.02 -12.83
N VAL A 164 7.13 10.00 -11.69
CA VAL A 164 6.68 10.56 -10.42
C VAL A 164 7.80 11.27 -9.68
N ARG A 165 7.41 12.12 -8.74
CA ARG A 165 8.26 12.71 -7.71
C ARG A 165 7.84 12.19 -6.35
N GLY A 166 8.76 12.22 -5.41
CA GLY A 166 8.49 11.76 -4.07
C GLY A 166 8.52 10.23 -3.94
N ILE A 167 8.31 9.79 -2.71
CA ILE A 167 8.14 8.40 -2.32
C ILE A 167 6.78 8.25 -1.66
N GLY A 168 6.09 7.15 -1.94
CA GLY A 168 4.86 6.80 -1.25
C GLY A 168 4.55 5.32 -1.38
N LEU A 169 4.02 4.74 -0.30
CA LEU A 169 3.52 3.37 -0.26
C LEU A 169 2.01 3.42 -0.08
N TYR A 170 1.28 2.71 -0.93
CA TYR A 170 -0.18 2.74 -0.93
C TYR A 170 -0.73 1.33 -0.94
N ARG A 171 -1.70 1.04 -0.07
CA ARG A 171 -2.33 -0.26 0.02
C ARG A 171 -3.01 -0.59 -1.32
N SER A 172 -2.73 -1.76 -1.88
CA SER A 172 -3.34 -2.23 -3.13
C SER A 172 -4.27 -3.41 -2.94
N GLY A 173 -4.08 -4.23 -1.90
CA GLY A 173 -4.76 -5.51 -1.83
C GLY A 173 -4.10 -6.50 -0.88
N LEU A 174 -4.11 -7.76 -1.30
CA LEU A 174 -3.48 -8.89 -0.62
C LEU A 174 -2.74 -9.77 -1.61
N GLN A 175 -1.68 -10.41 -1.14
CA GLN A 175 -1.05 -11.52 -1.82
C GLN A 175 -0.81 -12.64 -0.80
N ARG A 176 -1.45 -13.79 -1.04
CA ARG A 176 -1.45 -14.97 -0.15
C ARG A 176 -1.88 -14.63 1.28
N GLY A 177 -2.90 -13.78 1.40
CA GLY A 177 -3.42 -13.29 2.68
C GLY A 177 -2.53 -12.26 3.38
N ILE A 178 -1.38 -11.90 2.78
CA ILE A 178 -0.48 -10.88 3.32
C ILE A 178 -0.84 -9.52 2.70
N PRO A 179 -0.94 -8.45 3.51
CA PRO A 179 -0.97 -7.06 3.05
C PRO A 179 -0.06 -6.74 1.85
N ALA A 180 -0.62 -6.08 0.85
CA ALA A 180 0.13 -5.63 -0.32
C ALA A 180 0.07 -4.11 -0.49
N TYR A 181 1.23 -3.49 -0.71
CA TYR A 181 1.39 -2.08 -1.03
C TYR A 181 2.07 -1.91 -2.39
N TYR A 182 1.61 -0.96 -3.20
CA TYR A 182 2.35 -0.53 -4.38
C TYR A 182 3.20 0.70 -4.05
N LEU A 183 4.36 0.76 -4.70
CA LEU A 183 5.29 1.88 -4.60
C LEU A 183 4.97 2.91 -5.68
N TRP A 184 5.01 4.19 -5.33
CA TRP A 184 4.78 5.29 -6.28
C TRP A 184 5.39 6.61 -5.80
N GLY A 185 4.95 7.74 -6.36
CA GLY A 185 5.32 9.06 -5.88
C GLY A 185 4.68 9.39 -4.53
N SER A 186 4.89 10.61 -4.04
CA SER A 186 4.26 11.12 -2.81
C SER A 186 2.75 11.32 -2.91
N ALA A 187 2.21 11.32 -4.14
CA ALA A 187 0.78 11.30 -4.40
C ALA A 187 0.35 9.96 -5.03
N SER A 188 -0.72 9.38 -4.50
CA SER A 188 -1.30 8.10 -4.94
C SER A 188 -1.67 8.09 -6.42
N ARG A 189 -1.59 6.91 -7.06
CA ARG A 189 -2.08 6.73 -8.45
C ARG A 189 -3.55 7.07 -8.59
N LEU A 190 -4.32 6.91 -7.51
CA LEU A 190 -5.74 7.24 -7.44
C LEU A 190 -5.99 8.72 -7.77
N HIS A 191 -5.13 9.63 -7.31
CA HIS A 191 -5.27 11.07 -7.49
C HIS A 191 -4.70 11.58 -8.82
N SER A 192 -3.90 10.75 -9.49
CA SER A 192 -3.30 11.08 -10.79
C SER A 192 -4.09 10.60 -12.00
N ARG A 193 -5.30 10.04 -11.81
CA ARG A 193 -6.20 9.71 -12.92
C ARG A 193 -7.08 10.94 -13.24
N PRO A 194 -7.10 11.42 -14.50
CA PRO A 194 -7.95 12.53 -14.93
C PRO A 194 -9.44 12.20 -14.82
#